data_AF-A0A7S1ZNV6-F1
#
_entry.id   AF-A0A7S1ZNV6-F1
#
_cell.length_a   1.000
_cell.length_b   1.000
_cell.length_c   1.000
_cell.angle_alpha   90.00
_cell.angle_beta   90.00
_cell.angle_gamma   90.00
#
_symmetry.space_group_name_H-M   'P 1'
#
loop_
_entity.id
_entity.type
_entity.pdbx_description
1 polymer ?
#
loop_
_entity_poly.entity_id
_entity_poly.type
_entity_poly.pdbx_seq_one_letter_code
_entity_poly.pdbx_strand_id
1 'polypeptide(L)'
;ATPPTAGERYPPLSNYRGDERARKIIIRRKCPWKNFPELEDFLIANRDEYLRHSAMNYTSEQRQYNNRLTERLLELASRHNYVFDEKDFNFVAVRDRIRCYYKSYVQSSKKRGIQVGYTGASSA
;
A
#
# COMPACT_ATOMS: atom_id res chain seq x y z
N ALA A 1 -30.80 16.48 -19.34
CA ALA A 1 -31.79 16.40 -18.26
C ALA A 1 -33.16 16.66 -18.86
N THR A 2 -33.92 15.58 -19.03
CA THR A 2 -35.35 15.55 -19.37
C THR A 2 -35.88 14.30 -18.67
N PRO A 3 -36.92 14.36 -17.82
CA PRO A 3 -37.47 13.13 -17.26
C PRO A 3 -38.21 12.37 -18.37
N PRO A 4 -38.02 11.04 -18.51
CA PRO A 4 -38.81 10.25 -19.45
C PRO A 4 -40.26 10.13 -18.97
N THR A 5 -41.18 10.30 -19.91
CA THR A 5 -42.63 10.27 -19.74
C THR A 5 -43.11 8.88 -19.35
N ALA A 6 -44.05 8.80 -18.41
CA ALA A 6 -44.63 7.57 -17.89
C ALA A 6 -45.22 6.69 -19.01
N GLY A 7 -44.57 5.58 -19.35
CA GLY A 7 -45.09 4.63 -20.35
C GLY A 7 -44.11 3.57 -20.86
N GLU A 8 -42.80 3.81 -20.81
CA GLU A 8 -41.82 2.78 -21.17
C GLU A 8 -41.53 1.89 -19.96
N ARG A 9 -41.78 0.59 -20.13
CA ARG A 9 -41.44 -0.44 -19.15
C ARG A 9 -39.99 -0.25 -18.73
N TYR A 10 -39.75 0.04 -17.45
CA TYR A 10 -38.42 -0.04 -16.88
C TYR A 10 -37.80 -1.38 -17.27
N PRO A 11 -36.56 -1.41 -17.77
CA PRO A 11 -35.88 -2.67 -18.02
C PRO A 11 -35.93 -3.49 -16.73
N PRO A 12 -36.18 -4.82 -16.80
CA PRO A 12 -36.23 -5.64 -15.61
C PRO A 12 -34.93 -5.46 -14.83
N LEU A 13 -35.05 -5.31 -13.51
CA LEU A 13 -33.93 -5.07 -12.58
C LEU A 13 -32.81 -6.11 -12.67
N SER A 14 -33.03 -7.24 -13.37
CA SER A 14 -32.02 -8.23 -13.74
C SER A 14 -30.89 -7.68 -14.63
N ASN A 15 -31.12 -6.58 -15.37
CA ASN A 15 -30.08 -5.90 -16.15
C ASN A 15 -29.26 -4.91 -15.31
N TYR A 16 -29.68 -4.57 -14.09
CA TYR A 16 -28.77 -4.06 -13.08
C TYR A 16 -27.99 -5.23 -12.48
N ARG A 17 -27.22 -5.90 -13.34
CA ARG A 17 -26.07 -6.68 -12.89
C ARG A 17 -25.00 -5.68 -12.50
N GLY A 18 -25.28 -4.89 -11.45
CA GLY A 18 -24.23 -4.26 -10.68
C GLY A 18 -23.28 -5.38 -10.33
N ASP A 19 -22.04 -5.24 -10.78
CA ASP A 19 -20.99 -6.24 -10.66
C ASP A 19 -20.70 -6.47 -9.17
N GLU A 20 -21.53 -7.29 -8.52
CA GLU A 20 -21.55 -7.51 -7.08
C GLU A 20 -20.35 -8.36 -6.63
N ARG A 21 -19.46 -8.73 -7.57
CA ARG A 21 -18.34 -9.65 -7.38
C ARG A 21 -16.96 -9.00 -7.30
N ALA A 22 -16.85 -7.68 -7.41
CA ALA A 22 -15.60 -6.97 -7.10
C ALA A 22 -15.88 -5.75 -6.21
N ARG A 23 -16.24 -6.00 -4.94
CA ARG A 23 -16.26 -4.94 -3.92
C ARG A 23 -14.84 -4.43 -3.72
N LYS A 24 -14.43 -3.43 -4.52
CA LYS A 24 -13.15 -2.76 -4.39
C LYS A 24 -13.09 -2.09 -3.02
N ILE A 25 -12.10 -2.45 -2.22
CA ILE A 25 -11.89 -1.81 -0.91
C ILE A 25 -11.00 -0.59 -1.15
N ILE A 26 -11.56 0.58 -0.87
CA ILE A 26 -10.86 1.86 -1.05
C ILE A 26 -10.01 2.14 0.18
N ILE A 27 -8.69 2.19 -0.01
CA ILE A 27 -7.72 2.59 1.02
C ILE A 27 -7.66 4.12 1.09
N ARG A 28 -8.15 4.68 2.19
CA ARG A 28 -8.14 6.13 2.49
C ARG A 28 -7.03 6.51 3.48
N ARG A 29 -6.83 7.82 3.70
CA ARG A 29 -5.75 8.40 4.52
C ARG A 29 -5.36 7.63 5.80
N LYS A 30 -6.35 7.14 6.55
CA LYS A 30 -6.13 6.26 7.71
C LYS A 30 -6.07 4.80 7.24
N CYS A 31 -4.91 4.40 6.73
CA CYS A 31 -4.61 3.02 6.35
C CYS A 31 -3.79 2.33 7.46
N PRO A 32 -4.43 1.64 8.43
CA PRO A 32 -3.75 0.69 9.28
C PRO A 32 -3.49 -0.59 8.49
N TRP A 33 -2.22 -0.94 8.29
CA TRP A 33 -1.80 -2.12 7.52
C TRP A 33 -2.43 -3.42 8.01
N LYS A 34 -2.76 -3.51 9.31
CA LYS A 34 -3.47 -4.64 9.92
C LYS A 34 -4.84 -4.97 9.31
N ASN A 35 -5.48 -4.02 8.65
CA ASN A 35 -6.77 -4.25 7.98
C ASN A 35 -6.59 -4.84 6.58
N PHE A 36 -5.35 -4.95 6.11
CA PHE A 36 -4.96 -5.43 4.78
C PHE A 36 -3.84 -6.47 4.95
N PRO A 37 -4.16 -7.68 5.48
CA PRO A 37 -3.16 -8.63 5.93
C PRO A 37 -2.19 -9.06 4.81
N GLU A 38 -2.63 -9.07 3.55
CA GLU A 38 -1.78 -9.41 2.40
C GLU A 38 -0.75 -8.31 2.10
N LEU A 39 -1.12 -7.04 2.30
CA LEU A 39 -0.18 -5.93 2.19
C LEU A 39 0.78 -5.90 3.38
N GLU A 40 0.29 -6.22 4.58
CA GLU A 40 1.14 -6.30 5.77
C GLU A 40 2.14 -7.46 5.67
N ASP A 41 1.70 -8.65 5.25
CA ASP A 41 2.57 -9.82 5.05
C ASP A 41 3.67 -9.51 4.02
N PHE A 42 3.31 -8.85 2.91
CA PHE A 42 4.28 -8.36 1.94
C PHE A 42 5.32 -7.41 2.56
N LEU A 43 4.89 -6.48 3.42
CA LEU A 43 5.82 -5.57 4.12
C LEU A 43 6.68 -6.31 5.15
N ILE A 44 6.16 -7.34 5.82
CA ILE A 44 6.94 -8.18 6.73
C ILE A 44 8.01 -8.95 5.93
N ALA A 45 7.64 -9.55 4.80
CA ALA A 45 8.54 -10.33 3.96
C ALA A 45 9.70 -9.51 3.36
N ASN A 46 9.46 -8.24 3.01
CA ASN A 46 10.49 -7.35 2.44
C ASN A 46 11.25 -6.53 3.52
N ARG A 47 10.99 -6.77 4.81
CA ARG A 47 11.52 -5.97 5.92
C ARG A 47 13.03 -5.96 5.97
N ASP A 48 13.66 -7.13 5.95
CA ASP A 48 15.11 -7.25 6.06
C ASP A 48 15.83 -6.52 4.93
N GLU A 49 15.38 -6.74 3.70
CA GLU A 49 15.92 -6.09 2.51
C GLU A 49 15.72 -4.56 2.57
N TYR A 50 14.53 -4.10 3.02
CA TYR A 50 14.29 -2.68 3.24
C TYR A 50 15.27 -2.07 4.24
N LEU A 51 15.52 -2.74 5.37
CA LEU A 51 16.43 -2.24 6.39
C LEU A 51 17.89 -2.21 5.91
N ARG A 52 18.30 -3.15 5.05
CA ARG A 52 19.62 -3.13 4.40
C ARG A 52 19.79 -1.92 3.51
N HIS A 53 18.86 -1.68 2.58
CA HIS A 53 18.91 -0.50 1.71
C HIS A 53 18.74 0.80 2.49
N SER A 54 17.96 0.78 3.58
CA SER A 54 17.82 1.95 4.45
C SER A 54 19.11 2.35 5.15
N ALA A 55 20.03 1.40 5.40
CA ALA A 55 21.31 1.68 6.04
C ALA A 55 22.30 2.41 5.12
N MET A 56 22.12 2.30 3.81
CA MET A 56 23.04 2.85 2.81
C MET A 56 22.90 4.37 2.62
N ASN A 57 21.84 4.98 3.14
CA ASN A 57 21.56 6.43 3.17
C ASN A 57 21.78 7.20 1.84
N TYR A 58 20.67 7.64 1.23
CA TYR A 58 20.65 8.60 0.11
C TYR A 58 21.30 8.11 -1.20
N THR A 59 21.46 6.81 -1.38
CA THR A 59 21.94 6.23 -2.63
C THR A 59 20.85 6.16 -3.69
N SER A 60 21.25 6.22 -4.96
CA SER A 60 20.37 5.96 -6.10
C SER A 60 19.73 4.57 -6.00
N GLU A 61 20.48 3.58 -5.51
CA GLU A 61 20.03 2.21 -5.26
C GLU A 61 18.88 2.16 -4.22
N GLN A 62 19.01 2.89 -3.10
CA GLN A 62 17.93 2.99 -2.10
C GLN A 62 16.65 3.56 -2.73
N ARG A 63 16.80 4.61 -3.56
CA ARG A 63 15.64 5.21 -4.25
C ARG A 63 14.99 4.22 -5.23
N GLN A 64 15.79 3.51 -6.02
CA GLN A 64 15.30 2.51 -6.97
C GLN A 64 14.58 1.37 -6.26
N TYR A 65 15.17 0.83 -5.19
CA TYR A 65 14.55 -0.21 -4.37
C TYR A 65 13.21 0.26 -3.79
N ASN A 66 13.17 1.46 -3.19
CA ASN A 66 11.94 2.02 -2.63
C ASN A 66 10.83 2.19 -3.67
N ASN A 67 11.18 2.60 -4.89
CA ASN A 67 10.23 2.73 -5.99
C ASN A 67 9.70 1.35 -6.39
N ARG A 68 10.58 0.38 -6.64
CA ARG A 68 10.21 -1.00 -7.00
C ARG A 68 9.34 -1.66 -5.93
N LEU A 69 9.66 -1.46 -4.65
CA LEU A 69 8.86 -1.98 -3.53
C LEU A 69 7.45 -1.38 -3.54
N THR A 70 7.33 -0.09 -3.83
CA THR A 70 6.04 0.61 -3.90
C THR A 70 5.21 0.11 -5.10
N GLU A 71 5.83 -0.07 -6.26
CA GLU A 71 5.17 -0.63 -7.46
C GLU A 71 4.62 -2.02 -7.20
N ARG A 72 5.43 -2.92 -6.63
CA ARG A 72 5.00 -4.29 -6.28
C ARG A 72 3.87 -4.31 -5.25
N LEU A 73 3.88 -3.37 -4.29
CA LEU A 73 2.81 -3.25 -3.30
C LEU A 73 1.51 -2.78 -3.94
N LEU A 74 1.57 -1.83 -4.87
CA LEU A 74 0.40 -1.37 -5.63
C LEU A 74 -0.16 -2.48 -6.52
N GLU A 75 0.70 -3.25 -7.18
CA GLU A 75 0.30 -4.42 -7.98
C GLU A 75 -0.39 -5.48 -7.11
N LEU A 76 0.17 -5.78 -5.94
CA LEU A 76 -0.46 -6.70 -4.98
C LEU A 76 -1.81 -6.17 -4.51
N ALA A 77 -1.91 -4.87 -4.20
CA ALA A 77 -3.19 -4.25 -3.84
C ALA A 77 -4.23 -4.43 -4.96
N SER A 78 -3.86 -4.16 -6.21
CA SER A 78 -4.75 -4.37 -7.36
C SER A 78 -5.21 -5.82 -7.49
N ARG A 79 -4.33 -6.81 -7.28
CA ARG A 79 -4.69 -8.25 -7.31
C ARG A 79 -5.70 -8.64 -6.24
N HIS A 80 -5.67 -7.99 -5.07
CA HIS A 80 -6.59 -8.22 -3.95
C HIS A 80 -7.81 -7.29 -3.96
N ASN A 81 -8.06 -6.56 -5.05
CA ASN A 81 -9.13 -5.56 -5.17
C ASN A 81 -9.03 -4.41 -4.15
N TYR A 82 -7.82 -4.10 -3.70
CA TYR A 82 -7.52 -2.92 -2.90
C TYR A 82 -7.13 -1.76 -3.81
N VAL A 83 -7.83 -0.64 -3.66
CA VAL A 83 -7.61 0.55 -4.48
C VAL A 83 -7.25 1.71 -3.56
N PHE A 84 -6.07 2.29 -3.73
CA PHE A 84 -5.70 3.52 -3.05
C PHE A 84 -6.51 4.69 -3.62
N ASP A 85 -7.16 5.46 -2.75
CA ASP A 85 -7.92 6.64 -3.17
C ASP A 85 -6.97 7.68 -3.79
N GLU A 86 -7.13 7.98 -5.08
CA GLU A 86 -6.25 8.90 -5.82
C GLU A 86 -6.26 10.33 -5.23
N LYS A 87 -7.31 10.70 -4.50
CA LYS A 87 -7.39 12.01 -3.83
C LYS A 87 -6.50 12.09 -2.59
N ASP A 88 -6.25 10.95 -1.95
CA ASP A 88 -5.48 10.86 -0.71
C ASP A 88 -4.07 10.29 -0.92
N PHE A 89 -3.90 9.44 -1.94
CA PHE A 89 -2.68 8.71 -2.19
C PHE A 89 -2.23 8.85 -3.64
N ASN A 90 -1.11 9.52 -3.81
CA ASN A 90 -0.24 9.35 -4.98
C ASN A 90 0.90 8.36 -4.64
N PHE A 91 1.68 7.99 -5.65
CA PHE A 91 2.82 7.07 -5.49
C PHE A 91 3.78 7.49 -4.35
N VAL A 92 4.07 8.79 -4.24
CA VAL A 92 4.96 9.34 -3.21
C VAL A 92 4.35 9.17 -1.81
N ALA A 93 3.05 9.39 -1.67
CA ALA A 93 2.32 9.20 -0.43
C ALA A 93 2.31 7.73 0.00
N VAL A 94 2.11 6.79 -0.92
CA VAL A 94 2.19 5.34 -0.63
C VAL A 94 3.60 4.96 -0.17
N ARG A 95 4.63 5.43 -0.89
CA ARG A 95 6.03 5.21 -0.49
C ARG A 95 6.33 5.76 0.90
N ASP A 96 5.79 6.92 1.26
CA ASP A 96 5.97 7.49 2.60
C ASP A 96 5.25 6.69 3.69
N ARG A 97 4.07 6.12 3.39
CA ARG A 97 3.39 5.18 4.30
C ARG A 97 4.21 3.93 4.55
N ILE A 98 4.86 3.39 3.52
CA ILE A 98 5.77 2.24 3.63
C ILE A 98 6.97 2.61 4.53
N ARG A 99 7.58 3.77 4.31
CA ARG A 99 8.66 4.27 5.17
C ARG A 99 8.22 4.40 6.63
N CYS A 100 7.05 4.97 6.89
CA CYS A 100 6.51 5.12 8.24
C CYS A 100 6.30 3.78 8.94
N TYR A 101 5.87 2.74 8.20
CA TYR A 101 5.70 1.38 8.73
C TYR A 101 7.03 0.85 9.29
N TYR A 102 8.08 0.85 8.47
CA TYR A 102 9.39 0.34 8.91
C TYR A 102 10.04 1.23 9.98
N LYS A 103 9.88 2.56 9.90
CA LYS A 103 10.35 3.48 10.95
C LYS A 103 9.71 3.14 12.30
N SER A 104 8.40 2.91 12.34
CA SER A 104 7.69 2.52 13.56
C SER A 104 8.18 1.17 14.11
N TYR A 105 8.45 0.20 13.23
CA TYR A 105 9.05 -1.08 13.60
C TYR A 105 10.44 -0.91 14.25
N VAL A 106 11.32 -0.11 13.65
CA VAL A 106 12.66 0.15 14.20
C VAL A 106 12.58 0.86 15.56
N GLN A 107 11.72 1.88 15.68
CA GLN A 107 11.55 2.63 16.93
C GLN A 107 10.98 1.77 18.05
N SER A 108 9.96 0.95 17.76
CA SER A 108 9.36 0.05 18.75
C SER A 108 10.31 -1.06 19.18
N SER A 109 11.10 -1.61 18.25
CA SER A 109 12.11 -2.63 18.56
C SER A 109 13.24 -2.06 19.42
N LYS A 110 13.75 -0.86 19.08
CA LYS A 110 14.75 -0.16 19.90
C LYS A 110 14.27 0.09 21.31
N LYS A 111 12.99 0.49 21.48
CA LYS A 111 12.37 0.69 22.80
C LYS A 111 12.31 -0.60 23.62
N ARG A 112 12.22 -1.77 22.96
CA ARG A 112 12.23 -3.10 23.60
C ARG A 112 13.64 -3.66 23.82
N GLY A 113 14.69 -2.88 23.54
CA GLY A 113 16.07 -3.35 23.62
C GLY A 113 16.49 -4.31 22.50
N ILE A 114 15.66 -4.47 21.46
CA ILE A 114 15.97 -5.32 20.31
C ILE A 114 16.71 -4.46 19.28
N GLN A 115 17.97 -4.78 19.03
CA GLN A 115 18.73 -4.15 17.95
C GLN A 115 18.20 -4.66 16.60
N VAL A 116 17.56 -3.76 15.85
CA VAL A 116 17.07 -4.03 14.50
C VAL A 116 17.65 -3.01 13.54
N GLY A 117 18.03 -3.47 12.35
CA GLY A 117 18.65 -2.65 11.32
C GLY A 117 20.12 -2.95 11.12
N TYR A 118 20.63 -2.47 10.00
CA TYR A 118 22.01 -2.66 9.58
C TYR A 118 22.74 -1.35 9.85
N THR A 119 23.91 -1.40 10.47
CA THR A 119 24.83 -0.26 10.44
C THR A 119 25.39 -0.22 9.03
N GLY A 120 25.28 0.92 8.33
CA GLY A 120 25.98 1.10 7.07
C GLY A 120 27.44 0.76 7.33
N ALA A 121 27.91 -0.36 6.79
CA ALA A 121 29.25 -0.82 7.05
C ALA A 121 30.19 0.24 6.51
N SER A 122 30.85 0.98 7.40
CA SER A 122 32.15 1.56 7.13
C SER A 122 33.04 0.36 6.80
N SER A 123 33.19 0.07 5.52
CA SER A 123 34.23 -0.82 5.03
C SER A 123 35.57 -0.28 5.52
N ALA A 124 36.22 -1.07 6.37
CA ALA A 124 37.61 -0.91 6.78
C ALA A 124 38.55 -1.01 5.58
#